data_AF-A0A956DFX4-F1
#
_entry.id   AF-A0A956DFX4-F1
#
_cell.length_a   1.000
_cell.length_b   1.000
_cell.length_c   1.000
_cell.angle_alpha   90.00
_cell.angle_beta   90.00
_cell.angle_gamma   90.00
#
_symmetry.space_group_name_H-M   'P 1'
#
loop_
_entity.id
_entity.type
_entity.pdbx_description
1 polymer ?
#
loop_
_entity_poly.entity_id
_entity_poly.type
_entity_poly.pdbx_seq_one_letter_code
_entity_poly.pdbx_strand_id
1 'polypeptide(L)'
;MSEKLDGVRAYWNGEHFVSRLGNRFFAPDWFVEKLPKTPLDGELFGGRKRFQRTVGIVKRFDGGELWKDLRFVVFDAPSHEGTFEERIEHCRDVCSRSGDYASWHEHVVCRDVDHLREELARVEALGGEGLMMRRPKSRYEAGRSSSLLKVKTFFDAEALVVGHEAGAGKHQGRLGALVLELENGVRFNVGTGFSDAERENPPPLGALVTFRYQELSDAGVPRFPTYVGVRIDGEWKGRAPAASSPASGGTRSVMRFERVKDGRREVVELETRGRELATRRVTTFGTEDELEAALEAAKAEVLADGFESLGEEREVSFVAPSAPVASASASSTSAASAKASSSSASSSSASSSSAASSSA
;
A
#
# COMPACT_ATOMS: atom_id res chain seq x y z
N MET A 1 -8.81 -16.78 23.43
CA MET A 1 -8.04 -15.84 22.58
C MET A 1 -7.61 -16.58 21.33
N SER A 2 -7.35 -15.85 20.26
CA SER A 2 -6.94 -16.36 18.95
C SER A 2 -6.11 -15.28 18.25
N GLU A 3 -5.35 -15.65 17.21
CA GLU A 3 -4.61 -14.67 16.41
C GLU A 3 -5.55 -13.66 15.75
N LYS A 4 -5.17 -12.38 15.71
CA LYS A 4 -5.81 -11.43 14.79
C LYS A 4 -5.21 -11.62 13.40
N LEU A 5 -6.07 -12.06 12.48
CA LEU A 5 -5.75 -12.17 11.06
C LEU A 5 -5.82 -10.80 10.37
N ASP A 6 -4.83 -10.54 9.50
CA ASP A 6 -4.76 -9.37 8.58
C ASP A 6 -5.18 -9.82 7.17
N GLY A 7 -6.49 -10.01 6.99
CA GLY A 7 -7.10 -10.50 5.75
C GLY A 7 -8.23 -9.59 5.28
N VAL A 8 -9.28 -10.18 4.70
CA VAL A 8 -10.51 -9.46 4.37
C VAL A 8 -11.72 -10.19 4.95
N ARG A 9 -12.33 -9.63 6.00
CA ARG A 9 -13.58 -10.14 6.59
C ARG A 9 -14.66 -10.34 5.54
N ALA A 10 -15.18 -11.56 5.50
CA ALA A 10 -16.30 -11.96 4.68
C ALA A 10 -17.36 -12.64 5.57
N TYR A 11 -18.61 -12.18 5.46
CA TYR A 11 -19.76 -12.92 5.93
C TYR A 11 -20.17 -13.90 4.83
N TRP A 12 -20.19 -15.18 5.15
CA TRP A 12 -20.72 -16.21 4.28
C TRP A 12 -22.17 -16.45 4.65
N ASN A 13 -23.10 -16.36 3.69
CA ASN A 13 -24.54 -16.49 3.94
C ASN A 13 -25.11 -17.89 3.65
N GLY A 14 -24.27 -18.86 3.28
CA GLY A 14 -24.67 -20.19 2.77
C GLY A 14 -24.55 -20.34 1.25
N GLU A 15 -24.50 -19.24 0.50
CA GLU A 15 -24.44 -19.25 -0.97
C GLU A 15 -23.25 -18.47 -1.53
N HIS A 16 -22.98 -17.29 -0.98
CA HIS A 16 -21.95 -16.37 -1.46
C HIS A 16 -21.35 -15.53 -0.32
N PHE A 17 -20.17 -14.99 -0.57
CA PHE A 17 -19.48 -14.10 0.37
C PHE A 17 -19.95 -12.66 0.23
N VAL A 18 -20.13 -12.00 1.37
CA VAL A 18 -20.61 -10.63 1.51
C VAL A 18 -19.61 -9.83 2.38
N SER A 19 -19.15 -8.70 1.88
CA SER A 19 -18.25 -7.79 2.60
C SER A 19 -18.98 -7.04 3.74
N ARG A 20 -18.21 -6.36 4.60
CA ARG A 20 -18.76 -5.51 5.68
C ARG A 20 -19.74 -4.42 5.20
N LEU A 21 -19.74 -4.05 3.92
CA LEU A 21 -20.61 -3.04 3.32
C LEU A 21 -21.72 -3.63 2.43
N GLY A 22 -21.96 -4.94 2.46
CA GLY A 22 -22.98 -5.61 1.65
C GLY A 22 -22.54 -5.99 0.23
N ASN A 23 -21.40 -5.49 -0.27
CA ASN A 23 -20.87 -5.87 -1.58
C ASN A 23 -20.51 -7.36 -1.61
N ARG A 24 -20.96 -8.10 -2.63
CA ARG A 24 -20.60 -9.50 -2.87
C ARG A 24 -19.13 -9.64 -3.29
N PHE A 25 -18.45 -10.68 -2.83
CA PHE A 25 -17.17 -11.14 -3.40
C PHE A 25 -17.43 -12.27 -4.40
N PHE A 26 -16.73 -12.24 -5.54
CA PHE A 26 -16.89 -13.19 -6.64
C PHE A 26 -15.90 -14.34 -6.50
N ALA A 27 -16.09 -15.14 -5.45
CA ALA A 27 -15.42 -16.42 -5.30
C ALA A 27 -15.92 -17.41 -6.37
N PRO A 28 -15.04 -18.23 -6.99
CA PRO A 28 -15.43 -19.22 -7.98
C PRO A 28 -16.23 -20.37 -7.36
N ASP A 29 -17.05 -21.02 -8.20
CA ASP A 29 -17.94 -22.11 -7.80
C ASP A 29 -17.19 -23.25 -7.08
N TRP A 30 -16.01 -23.65 -7.60
CA TRP A 30 -15.19 -24.69 -6.98
C TRP A 30 -14.73 -24.37 -5.54
N PHE A 31 -14.68 -23.10 -5.16
CA PHE A 31 -14.38 -22.65 -3.80
C PHE A 31 -15.64 -22.74 -2.92
N VAL A 32 -16.77 -22.20 -3.41
CA VAL A 32 -18.01 -22.04 -2.63
C VAL A 32 -18.87 -23.30 -2.55
N GLU A 33 -18.71 -24.24 -3.47
CA GLU A 33 -19.33 -25.57 -3.42
C GLU A 33 -18.92 -26.39 -2.20
N LYS A 34 -17.70 -26.17 -1.68
CA LYS A 34 -17.15 -26.95 -0.56
C LYS A 34 -17.47 -26.32 0.80
N LEU A 35 -18.13 -25.16 0.81
CA LEU A 35 -18.52 -24.45 2.02
C LEU A 35 -19.88 -24.93 2.55
N PRO A 36 -20.05 -25.03 3.87
CA PRO A 36 -21.30 -25.49 4.47
C PRO A 36 -22.43 -24.48 4.20
N LYS A 37 -23.67 -24.96 4.04
CA LYS A 37 -24.85 -24.11 3.74
C LYS A 37 -25.43 -23.39 4.97
N THR A 38 -24.59 -23.11 5.98
CA THR A 38 -24.94 -22.34 7.19
C THR A 38 -24.25 -20.96 7.15
N PRO A 39 -24.85 -19.88 7.70
CA PRO A 39 -24.20 -18.59 7.80
C PRO A 39 -23.00 -18.56 8.76
N LEU A 40 -21.89 -17.97 8.34
CA LEU A 40 -20.61 -17.93 9.06
C LEU A 40 -19.92 -16.57 8.94
N ASP A 41 -19.18 -16.15 9.97
CA ASP A 41 -18.34 -14.93 9.96
C ASP A 41 -16.87 -15.33 10.06
N GLY A 42 -16.05 -14.79 9.17
CA GLY A 42 -14.66 -15.21 9.02
C GLY A 42 -13.83 -14.24 8.20
N GLU A 43 -12.54 -14.54 8.09
CA GLU A 43 -11.57 -13.76 7.32
C GLU A 43 -11.17 -14.55 6.07
N LEU A 44 -11.30 -13.96 4.87
CA LEU A 44 -10.60 -14.46 3.69
C LEU A 44 -9.12 -14.09 3.87
N PHE A 45 -8.26 -15.10 3.99
CA PHE A 45 -6.89 -14.95 4.46
C PHE A 45 -5.91 -15.67 3.53
N GLY A 46 -4.93 -14.93 2.99
CA GLY A 46 -3.87 -15.47 2.14
C GLY A 46 -2.58 -15.85 2.87
N GLY A 47 -2.57 -15.78 4.21
CA GLY A 47 -1.39 -15.89 5.07
C GLY A 47 -0.93 -14.54 5.65
N ARG A 48 -0.04 -14.60 6.65
CA ARG A 48 0.52 -13.40 7.32
C ARG A 48 1.27 -12.51 6.35
N LYS A 49 1.25 -11.19 6.61
CA LYS A 49 1.84 -10.13 5.76
C LYS A 49 1.39 -10.13 4.29
N ARG A 50 0.26 -10.78 3.95
CA ARG A 50 -0.29 -10.85 2.58
C ARG A 50 -1.61 -10.09 2.38
N PHE A 51 -1.97 -9.17 3.28
CA PHE A 51 -3.20 -8.36 3.19
C PHE A 51 -3.40 -7.72 1.81
N GLN A 52 -2.41 -7.00 1.27
CA GLN A 52 -2.53 -6.34 -0.04
C GLN A 52 -2.77 -7.34 -1.19
N ARG A 53 -2.12 -8.51 -1.15
CA ARG A 53 -2.34 -9.59 -2.13
C ARG A 53 -3.73 -10.18 -1.99
N THR A 54 -4.21 -10.38 -0.76
CA THR A 54 -5.57 -10.86 -0.45
C THR A 54 -6.62 -9.89 -0.99
N VAL A 55 -6.48 -8.59 -0.70
CA VAL A 55 -7.33 -7.52 -1.24
C VAL A 55 -7.32 -7.50 -2.78
N GLY A 56 -6.15 -7.71 -3.41
CA GLY A 56 -5.99 -7.78 -4.86
C GLY A 56 -6.56 -9.05 -5.53
N ILE A 57 -7.01 -10.02 -4.74
CA ILE A 57 -7.72 -11.22 -5.23
C ILE A 57 -9.22 -11.07 -4.99
N VAL A 58 -9.66 -10.78 -3.76
CA VAL A 58 -11.11 -10.75 -3.42
C VAL A 58 -11.87 -9.61 -4.10
N LYS A 59 -11.18 -8.55 -4.56
CA LYS A 59 -11.76 -7.46 -5.36
C LYS A 59 -11.98 -7.80 -6.84
N ARG A 60 -11.52 -8.97 -7.31
CA ARG A 60 -11.71 -9.38 -8.71
C ARG A 60 -13.11 -9.93 -8.94
N PHE A 61 -13.58 -9.76 -10.17
CA PHE A 61 -14.84 -10.32 -10.69
C PHE A 61 -14.60 -11.58 -11.54
N ASP A 62 -13.34 -11.99 -11.71
CA ASP A 62 -12.92 -13.07 -12.61
C ASP A 62 -13.08 -14.49 -12.04
N GLY A 63 -13.33 -14.65 -10.74
CA GLY A 63 -13.33 -15.95 -10.06
C GLY A 63 -12.00 -16.71 -10.21
N GLY A 64 -10.89 -15.99 -10.44
CA GLY A 64 -9.68 -16.60 -10.98
C GLY A 64 -8.97 -17.59 -10.05
N GLU A 65 -8.09 -18.41 -10.65
CA GLU A 65 -7.25 -19.41 -9.98
C GLU A 65 -6.48 -18.90 -8.75
N LEU A 66 -6.23 -17.59 -8.64
CA LEU A 66 -5.59 -16.95 -7.48
C LEU A 66 -6.37 -17.15 -6.16
N TRP A 67 -7.66 -17.50 -6.21
CA TRP A 67 -8.42 -17.90 -5.02
C TRP A 67 -7.83 -19.15 -4.33
N LYS A 68 -6.99 -19.94 -5.01
CA LYS A 68 -6.27 -21.09 -4.42
C LYS A 68 -5.22 -20.70 -3.38
N ASP A 69 -4.79 -19.43 -3.37
CA ASP A 69 -3.93 -18.88 -2.32
C ASP A 69 -4.70 -18.42 -1.07
N LEU A 70 -6.04 -18.50 -1.07
CA LEU A 70 -6.89 -18.01 0.01
C LEU A 70 -7.56 -19.15 0.77
N ARG A 71 -7.76 -18.96 2.07
CA ARG A 71 -8.63 -19.77 2.92
C ARG A 71 -9.66 -18.88 3.61
N PHE A 72 -10.89 -19.36 3.76
CA PHE A 72 -11.90 -18.73 4.62
C PHE A 72 -11.72 -19.25 6.05
N VAL A 73 -11.15 -18.42 6.93
CA VAL A 73 -10.86 -18.78 8.32
C VAL A 73 -11.98 -18.26 9.21
N VAL A 74 -12.83 -19.18 9.66
CA VAL A 74 -14.13 -18.92 10.30
C VAL A 74 -13.97 -18.72 11.81
N PHE A 75 -14.37 -17.57 12.33
CA PHE A 75 -14.20 -17.21 13.74
C PHE A 75 -15.52 -17.03 14.52
N ASP A 76 -16.68 -17.04 13.87
CA ASP A 76 -17.99 -17.03 14.55
C ASP A 76 -19.12 -17.60 13.67
N ALA A 77 -20.24 -17.97 14.28
CA ALA A 77 -21.45 -18.47 13.61
C ALA A 77 -22.66 -17.59 13.97
N PRO A 78 -22.92 -16.49 13.23
CA PRO A 78 -23.89 -15.46 13.63
C PRO A 78 -25.34 -15.92 13.79
N SER A 79 -25.73 -17.04 13.18
CA SER A 79 -27.06 -17.66 13.25
C SER A 79 -27.21 -18.70 14.35
N HIS A 80 -26.16 -18.98 15.12
CA HIS A 80 -26.17 -20.02 16.15
C HIS A 80 -26.41 -19.38 17.53
N GLU A 81 -27.60 -19.60 18.11
CA GLU A 81 -28.03 -19.01 19.40
C GLU A 81 -27.11 -19.32 20.61
N GLY A 82 -26.23 -20.31 20.49
CA GLY A 82 -25.30 -20.75 21.52
C GLY A 82 -24.33 -19.68 22.07
N THR A 83 -23.74 -20.03 23.21
CA THR A 83 -22.54 -19.40 23.78
C THR A 83 -21.36 -19.46 22.81
N PHE A 84 -20.35 -18.61 23.01
CA PHE A 84 -19.21 -18.52 22.10
C PHE A 84 -18.48 -19.86 21.91
N GLU A 85 -18.36 -20.64 22.98
CA GLU A 85 -17.80 -21.98 23.00
C GLU A 85 -18.60 -22.93 22.08
N GLU A 86 -19.92 -23.02 22.27
CA GLU A 86 -20.83 -23.82 21.42
C GLU A 86 -20.80 -23.35 19.95
N ARG A 87 -20.60 -22.04 19.69
CA ARG A 87 -20.48 -21.49 18.33
C ARG A 87 -19.15 -21.88 17.66
N ILE A 88 -18.03 -21.92 18.40
CA ILE A 88 -16.75 -22.37 17.86
C ILE A 88 -16.75 -23.89 17.61
N GLU A 89 -17.41 -24.68 18.45
CA GLU A 89 -17.64 -26.11 18.21
C GLU A 89 -18.49 -26.32 16.95
N HIS A 90 -19.58 -25.57 16.77
CA HIS A 90 -20.35 -25.56 15.53
C HIS A 90 -19.49 -25.20 14.30
N CYS A 91 -18.68 -24.13 14.37
CA CYS A 91 -17.76 -23.74 13.29
C CYS A 91 -16.79 -24.87 12.92
N ARG A 92 -16.21 -25.55 13.92
CA ARG A 92 -15.31 -26.69 13.71
C ARG A 92 -16.00 -27.83 12.97
N ASP A 93 -17.19 -28.22 13.41
CA ASP A 93 -17.94 -29.32 12.82
C ASP A 93 -18.37 -29.03 11.38
N VAL A 94 -18.86 -27.83 11.08
CA VAL A 94 -19.31 -27.49 9.72
C VAL A 94 -18.15 -27.24 8.74
N CYS A 95 -17.00 -26.73 9.22
CA CYS A 95 -15.80 -26.57 8.39
C CYS A 95 -15.03 -27.89 8.17
N SER A 96 -15.26 -28.93 8.97
CA SER A 96 -14.55 -30.23 8.88
C SER A 96 -14.61 -30.90 7.49
N ARG A 97 -15.58 -30.51 6.65
CA ARG A 97 -15.82 -31.06 5.30
C ARG A 97 -15.34 -30.15 4.16
N SER A 98 -14.80 -28.97 4.46
CA SER A 98 -14.45 -27.94 3.46
C SER A 98 -13.04 -28.05 2.89
N GLY A 99 -12.23 -29.02 3.35
CA GLY A 99 -10.86 -29.22 2.86
C GLY A 99 -9.99 -27.98 3.06
N ASP A 100 -9.20 -27.61 2.05
CA ASP A 100 -8.31 -26.45 2.14
C ASP A 100 -8.99 -25.09 2.00
N TYR A 101 -10.27 -25.04 1.57
CA TYR A 101 -10.97 -23.79 1.24
C TYR A 101 -11.50 -23.05 2.48
N ALA A 102 -11.83 -23.79 3.55
CA ALA A 102 -12.22 -23.19 4.83
C ALA A 102 -11.75 -24.00 6.03
N SER A 103 -11.45 -23.31 7.13
CA SER A 103 -11.16 -23.90 8.44
C SER A 103 -11.81 -23.07 9.53
N TRP A 104 -12.11 -23.67 10.69
CA TRP A 104 -12.40 -22.88 11.88
C TRP A 104 -11.12 -22.18 12.35
N HIS A 105 -11.27 -21.09 13.09
CA HIS A 105 -10.18 -20.37 13.72
C HIS A 105 -9.93 -20.95 15.11
N GLU A 106 -8.69 -21.31 15.41
CA GLU A 106 -8.34 -21.93 16.69
C GLU A 106 -8.41 -20.91 17.84
N HIS A 107 -9.00 -21.33 18.96
CA HIS A 107 -9.18 -20.49 20.14
C HIS A 107 -8.69 -21.20 21.40
N VAL A 108 -7.71 -20.61 22.08
CA VAL A 108 -7.16 -21.12 23.35
C VAL A 108 -7.72 -20.33 24.54
N VAL A 109 -7.84 -20.97 25.71
CA VAL A 109 -8.28 -20.29 26.94
C VAL A 109 -7.16 -19.36 27.42
N CYS A 110 -7.44 -18.05 27.48
CA CYS A 110 -6.54 -17.12 28.16
C CYS A 110 -6.64 -17.36 29.68
N ARG A 111 -5.48 -17.46 30.34
CA ARG A 111 -5.38 -17.87 31.76
C ARG A 111 -5.31 -16.65 32.68
N ASP A 112 -4.49 -15.69 32.27
CA ASP A 112 -4.07 -14.51 33.02
C ASP A 112 -3.47 -13.50 32.02
N VAL A 113 -2.96 -12.37 32.51
CA VAL A 113 -2.40 -11.29 31.68
C VAL A 113 -1.04 -11.66 31.07
N ASP A 114 -0.29 -12.57 31.69
CA ASP A 114 1.05 -12.93 31.22
C ASP A 114 0.98 -13.98 30.11
N HIS A 115 0.08 -14.97 30.20
CA HIS A 115 -0.28 -15.84 29.08
C HIS A 115 -0.77 -15.04 27.85
N LEU A 116 -1.47 -13.91 28.06
CA LEU A 116 -1.87 -13.02 26.97
C LEU A 116 -0.66 -12.30 26.33
N ARG A 117 0.32 -11.88 27.14
CA ARG A 117 1.56 -11.22 26.68
C ARG A 117 2.48 -12.20 25.93
N GLU A 118 2.66 -13.40 26.47
CA GLU A 118 3.42 -14.50 25.86
C GLU A 118 2.86 -14.84 24.48
N GLU A 119 1.55 -15.05 24.37
CA GLU A 119 0.88 -15.40 23.12
C GLU A 119 0.91 -14.23 22.11
N LEU A 120 0.78 -12.99 22.59
CA LEU A 120 0.88 -11.79 21.73
C LEU A 120 2.28 -11.69 21.12
N ALA A 121 3.32 -11.76 21.95
CA ALA A 121 4.71 -11.71 21.50
C ALA A 121 5.05 -12.88 20.57
N ARG A 122 4.53 -14.09 20.84
CA ARG A 122 4.70 -15.26 19.95
C ARG A 122 4.04 -15.05 18.58
N VAL A 123 2.82 -14.50 18.54
CA VAL A 123 2.12 -14.23 17.28
C VAL A 123 2.80 -13.10 16.50
N GLU A 124 3.19 -12.00 17.15
CA GLU A 124 3.87 -10.86 16.52
C GLU A 124 5.27 -11.27 16.00
N ALA A 125 6.04 -12.08 16.75
CA ALA A 125 7.32 -12.64 16.30
C ALA A 125 7.20 -13.56 15.07
N LEU A 126 6.05 -14.23 14.90
CA LEU A 126 5.73 -15.02 13.71
C LEU A 126 5.03 -14.20 12.60
N GLY A 127 4.95 -12.88 12.75
CA GLY A 127 4.43 -11.93 11.77
C GLY A 127 2.91 -11.74 11.74
N GLY A 128 2.19 -12.12 12.81
CA GLY A 128 0.76 -11.89 12.97
C GLY A 128 0.44 -10.48 13.48
N GLU A 129 -0.84 -10.07 13.42
CA GLU A 129 -1.26 -8.67 13.60
C GLU A 129 -1.67 -8.30 15.05
N GLY A 130 -1.52 -9.23 15.98
CA GLY A 130 -2.00 -9.16 17.37
C GLY A 130 -2.94 -10.32 17.71
N LEU A 131 -3.80 -10.14 18.72
CA LEU A 131 -4.78 -11.15 19.17
C LEU A 131 -6.22 -10.62 19.21
N MET A 132 -7.16 -11.57 19.17
CA MET A 132 -8.58 -11.38 19.44
C MET A 132 -8.96 -12.06 20.76
N MET A 133 -9.74 -11.36 21.60
CA MET A 133 -10.30 -11.92 22.83
C MET A 133 -11.83 -11.90 22.77
N ARG A 134 -12.44 -13.08 22.89
CA ARG A 134 -13.87 -13.26 23.17
C ARG A 134 -14.10 -13.50 24.66
N ARG A 135 -15.16 -12.89 25.22
CA ARG A 135 -15.62 -13.16 26.59
C ARG A 135 -16.21 -14.58 26.65
N PRO A 136 -15.78 -15.44 27.60
CA PRO A 136 -16.38 -16.76 27.78
C PRO A 136 -17.89 -16.69 27.97
N LYS A 137 -18.61 -17.70 27.48
CA LYS A 137 -20.08 -17.85 27.53
C LYS A 137 -20.89 -16.70 26.90
N SER A 138 -20.26 -15.83 26.10
CA SER A 138 -20.97 -14.71 25.45
C SER A 138 -21.87 -15.18 24.30
N ARG A 139 -23.09 -14.64 24.21
CA ARG A 139 -23.94 -14.77 23.01
C ARG A 139 -23.34 -13.99 21.84
N TYR A 140 -23.86 -14.19 20.63
CA TYR A 140 -23.49 -13.33 19.50
C TYR A 140 -24.10 -11.93 19.68
N GLU A 141 -23.33 -10.90 19.34
CA GLU A 141 -23.75 -9.49 19.41
C GLU A 141 -23.35 -8.80 18.11
N ALA A 142 -24.33 -8.28 17.36
CA ALA A 142 -24.07 -7.57 16.11
C ALA A 142 -23.49 -6.16 16.36
N GLY A 143 -22.48 -5.77 15.57
CA GLY A 143 -21.90 -4.42 15.65
C GLY A 143 -20.65 -4.33 16.53
N ARG A 144 -20.65 -3.41 17.51
CA ARG A 144 -19.55 -3.20 18.46
C ARG A 144 -19.95 -3.71 19.84
N SER A 145 -19.37 -4.84 20.24
CA SER A 145 -19.63 -5.49 21.51
C SER A 145 -18.50 -5.27 22.53
N SER A 146 -18.83 -5.30 23.82
CA SER A 146 -17.83 -5.43 24.90
C SER A 146 -17.31 -6.88 25.07
N SER A 147 -17.97 -7.86 24.45
CA SER A 147 -17.57 -9.28 24.47
C SER A 147 -16.43 -9.61 23.50
N LEU A 148 -16.03 -8.67 22.63
CA LEU A 148 -15.00 -8.86 21.61
C LEU A 148 -13.96 -7.73 21.69
N LEU A 149 -12.78 -8.04 22.21
CA LEU A 149 -11.66 -7.12 22.30
C LEU A 149 -10.57 -7.46 21.28
N LYS A 150 -9.83 -6.44 20.86
CA LYS A 150 -8.63 -6.55 20.03
C LYS A 150 -7.43 -6.21 20.91
N VAL A 151 -6.40 -7.04 20.88
CA VAL A 151 -5.15 -6.83 21.61
C VAL A 151 -4.04 -6.68 20.57
N LYS A 152 -3.22 -5.64 20.72
CA LYS A 152 -2.14 -5.27 19.82
C LYS A 152 -1.04 -4.63 20.66
N THR A 153 0.22 -4.87 20.30
CA THR A 153 1.30 -4.00 20.75
C THR A 153 1.13 -2.60 20.13
N PHE A 154 1.51 -1.58 20.89
CA PHE A 154 1.67 -0.21 20.42
C PHE A 154 3.04 0.28 20.84
N PHE A 155 3.70 1.03 19.96
CA PHE A 155 4.99 1.64 20.18
C PHE A 155 4.81 3.15 20.25
N ASP A 156 5.45 3.79 21.22
CA ASP A 156 5.57 5.25 21.28
C ASP A 156 6.96 5.66 20.80
N ALA A 157 7.06 6.78 20.09
CA ALA A 157 8.31 7.38 19.66
C ALA A 157 8.16 8.89 19.49
N GLU A 158 9.29 9.59 19.46
CA GLU A 158 9.38 11.02 19.22
C GLU A 158 9.55 11.36 17.73
N ALA A 159 8.96 12.48 17.30
CA ALA A 159 9.15 13.05 15.98
C ALA A 159 9.08 14.58 16.03
N LEU A 160 9.73 15.24 15.07
CA LEU A 160 9.72 16.70 14.95
C LEU A 160 8.54 17.16 14.08
N VAL A 161 7.82 18.20 14.51
CA VAL A 161 6.78 18.84 13.68
C VAL A 161 7.45 19.69 12.60
N VAL A 162 7.34 19.26 11.34
CA VAL A 162 7.95 19.94 10.17
C VAL A 162 6.92 20.59 9.23
N GLY A 163 5.62 20.38 9.47
CA GLY A 163 4.54 21.02 8.73
C GLY A 163 3.16 20.76 9.33
N HIS A 164 2.16 21.48 8.84
CA HIS A 164 0.74 21.28 9.16
C HIS A 164 -0.06 21.09 7.86
N GLU A 165 -1.02 20.17 7.85
CA GLU A 165 -1.99 20.03 6.77
C GLU A 165 -3.35 20.55 7.22
N ALA A 166 -4.02 21.32 6.36
CA ALA A 166 -5.36 21.82 6.59
C ALA A 166 -6.39 20.68 6.63
N GLY A 167 -7.34 20.75 7.54
CA GLY A 167 -8.40 19.74 7.66
C GLY A 167 -9.48 19.89 6.59
N ALA A 168 -10.18 18.79 6.34
CA ALA A 168 -11.35 18.72 5.48
C ALA A 168 -12.61 18.35 6.29
N GLY A 169 -13.80 18.62 5.74
CA GLY A 169 -15.08 18.34 6.39
C GLY A 169 -15.17 18.99 7.79
N LYS A 170 -15.41 18.19 8.84
CA LYS A 170 -15.49 18.66 10.23
C LYS A 170 -14.20 19.28 10.82
N HIS A 171 -13.11 19.30 10.05
CA HIS A 171 -11.84 19.95 10.39
C HIS A 171 -11.46 21.06 9.40
N GLN A 172 -12.36 21.47 8.50
CA GLN A 172 -12.14 22.62 7.62
C GLN A 172 -11.84 23.90 8.44
N GLY A 173 -10.84 24.68 7.99
CA GLY A 173 -10.39 25.90 8.66
C GLY A 173 -9.48 25.68 9.88
N ARG A 174 -9.15 24.43 10.23
CA ARG A 174 -8.28 24.06 11.37
C ARG A 174 -7.38 22.87 11.05
N LEU A 175 -6.57 22.38 12.00
CA LEU A 175 -5.61 21.30 11.74
C LEU A 175 -6.32 20.01 11.26
N GLY A 176 -5.87 19.50 10.11
CA GLY A 176 -6.15 18.15 9.62
C GLY A 176 -5.17 17.15 10.20
N ALA A 177 -3.87 17.38 9.93
CA ALA A 177 -2.76 16.53 10.38
C ALA A 177 -1.49 17.34 10.65
N LEU A 178 -0.63 16.84 11.54
CA LEU A 178 0.78 17.26 11.60
C LEU A 178 1.57 16.47 10.55
N VAL A 179 2.49 17.14 9.85
CA VAL A 179 3.57 16.48 9.10
C VAL A 179 4.76 16.36 10.04
N LEU A 180 5.14 15.12 10.34
CA LEU A 180 6.21 14.78 11.28
C LEU A 180 7.43 14.23 10.53
N GLU A 181 8.61 14.45 11.09
CA GLU A 181 9.89 13.89 10.64
C GLU A 181 10.51 13.04 11.76
N LEU A 182 10.99 11.83 11.44
CA LEU A 182 11.79 10.98 12.32
C LEU A 182 13.28 11.33 12.24
N GLU A 183 14.09 10.94 13.22
CA GLU A 183 15.52 11.32 13.27
C GLU A 183 16.34 10.87 12.04
N ASN A 184 15.86 9.83 11.35
CA ASN A 184 16.41 9.31 10.09
C ASN A 184 15.95 10.06 8.82
N GLY A 185 15.14 11.12 8.97
CA GLY A 185 14.59 11.94 7.88
C GLY A 185 13.30 11.40 7.24
N VAL A 186 12.73 10.29 7.73
CA VAL A 186 11.45 9.77 7.23
C VAL A 186 10.31 10.71 7.64
N ARG A 187 9.56 11.22 6.65
CA ARG A 187 8.39 12.08 6.84
C ARG A 187 7.08 11.31 6.73
N PHE A 188 6.12 11.64 7.59
CA PHE A 188 4.81 11.00 7.65
C PHE A 188 3.76 11.90 8.30
N ASN A 189 2.48 11.65 8.03
CA ASN A 189 1.38 12.51 8.49
C ASN A 189 0.63 11.85 9.65
N VAL A 190 0.30 12.64 10.67
CA VAL A 190 -0.48 12.21 11.84
C VAL A 190 -1.76 13.03 11.93
N GLY A 191 -2.88 12.43 11.51
CA GLY A 191 -4.20 13.07 11.45
C GLY A 191 -5.14 12.80 12.63
N THR A 192 -4.70 12.01 13.62
CA THR A 192 -5.53 11.57 14.75
C THR A 192 -4.76 11.67 16.08
N GLY A 193 -5.47 11.71 17.20
CA GLY A 193 -4.92 11.90 18.55
C GLY A 193 -5.30 13.25 19.18
N PHE A 194 -5.32 14.31 18.37
CA PHE A 194 -5.64 15.67 18.81
C PHE A 194 -7.05 15.82 19.40
N SER A 195 -7.14 16.56 20.51
CA SER A 195 -8.36 17.22 20.94
C SER A 195 -8.81 18.31 19.94
N ASP A 196 -10.03 18.81 20.05
CA ASP A 196 -10.50 19.92 19.20
C ASP A 196 -9.70 21.22 19.45
N ALA A 197 -9.28 21.48 20.70
CA ALA A 197 -8.43 22.62 21.06
C ALA A 197 -7.03 22.54 20.42
N GLU A 198 -6.42 21.36 20.36
CA GLU A 198 -5.15 21.13 19.65
C GLU A 198 -5.28 21.16 18.12
N ARG A 199 -6.51 21.18 17.59
CA ARG A 199 -6.72 21.46 16.15
C ARG A 199 -6.85 22.95 15.85
N GLU A 200 -7.35 23.72 16.82
CA GLU A 200 -7.45 25.17 16.73
C GLU A 200 -6.09 25.84 17.04
N ASN A 201 -5.34 25.31 18.00
CA ASN A 201 -3.98 25.73 18.34
C ASN A 201 -3.00 24.53 18.26
N PRO A 202 -2.49 24.19 17.06
CA PRO A 202 -1.66 23.01 16.85
C PRO A 202 -0.23 23.17 17.43
N PRO A 203 0.43 22.05 17.81
CA PRO A 203 1.86 22.05 18.14
C PRO A 203 2.69 22.78 17.07
N PRO A 204 3.52 23.77 17.42
CA PRO A 204 4.20 24.63 16.46
C PRO A 204 5.28 23.89 15.66
N LEU A 205 5.69 24.45 14.53
CA LEU A 205 6.82 23.95 13.76
C LEU A 205 8.10 23.95 14.63
N GLY A 206 8.87 22.85 14.57
CA GLY A 206 10.02 22.62 15.44
C GLY A 206 9.68 22.08 16.84
N ALA A 207 8.41 21.89 17.19
CA ALA A 207 8.05 21.15 18.41
C ALA A 207 8.43 19.67 18.28
N LEU A 208 8.98 19.10 19.35
CA LEU A 208 9.09 17.65 19.51
C LEU A 208 7.74 17.11 20.03
N VAL A 209 7.22 16.06 19.39
CA VAL A 209 5.97 15.40 19.81
C VAL A 209 6.17 13.90 19.98
N THR A 210 5.53 13.32 20.98
CA THR A 210 5.38 11.87 21.10
C THR A 210 4.17 11.42 20.28
N PHE A 211 4.34 10.38 19.48
CA PHE A 211 3.28 9.74 18.71
C PHE A 211 3.30 8.22 18.95
N ARG A 212 2.13 7.60 18.87
CA ARG A 212 1.89 6.17 19.03
C ARG A 212 1.61 5.52 17.70
N TYR A 213 2.24 4.39 17.40
CA TYR A 213 2.05 3.60 16.18
C TYR A 213 1.94 2.10 16.49
N GLN A 214 1.58 1.28 15.50
CA GLN A 214 1.41 -0.18 15.67
C GLN A 214 2.57 -0.98 15.08
N GLU A 215 3.14 -0.52 13.96
CA GLU A 215 4.21 -1.20 13.23
C GLU A 215 4.87 -0.20 12.24
N LEU A 216 5.99 -0.57 11.64
CA LEU A 216 6.60 0.17 10.51
C LEU A 216 6.24 -0.51 9.18
N SER A 217 6.19 0.27 8.09
CA SER A 217 6.21 -0.27 6.73
C SER A 217 7.61 -0.78 6.34
N ASP A 218 7.72 -1.48 5.22
CA ASP A 218 9.02 -1.90 4.65
C ASP A 218 9.96 -0.72 4.34
N ALA A 219 9.41 0.50 4.21
CA ALA A 219 10.15 1.75 4.03
C ALA A 219 10.42 2.51 5.35
N GLY A 220 10.20 1.87 6.51
CA GLY A 220 10.43 2.47 7.83
C GLY A 220 9.38 3.50 8.27
N VAL A 221 8.25 3.61 7.56
CA VAL A 221 7.20 4.61 7.85
C VAL A 221 6.24 4.08 8.92
N PRO A 222 5.97 4.80 10.02
CA PRO A 222 5.01 4.36 11.04
C PRO A 222 3.59 4.17 10.49
N ARG A 223 3.00 2.99 10.72
CA ARG A 223 1.62 2.67 10.34
C ARG A 223 0.64 2.95 11.50
N PHE A 224 -0.52 3.49 11.12
CA PHE A 224 -1.60 3.92 12.01
C PHE A 224 -1.16 4.90 13.12
N PRO A 225 -0.36 5.95 12.81
CA PRO A 225 0.16 6.84 13.83
C PRO A 225 -0.95 7.73 14.43
N THR A 226 -0.87 7.92 15.74
CA THR A 226 -1.77 8.71 16.57
C THR A 226 -0.92 9.64 17.44
N TYR A 227 -1.18 10.94 17.43
CA TYR A 227 -0.48 11.89 18.29
C TYR A 227 -0.83 11.63 19.77
N VAL A 228 0.16 11.77 20.66
CA VAL A 228 0.01 11.57 22.12
C VAL A 228 0.17 12.88 22.90
N GLY A 229 1.15 13.72 22.52
CA GLY A 229 1.40 14.99 23.21
C GLY A 229 2.69 15.68 22.74
N VAL A 230 2.87 16.94 23.13
CA VAL A 230 4.15 17.66 23.00
C VAL A 230 5.15 17.15 24.04
N ARG A 231 6.37 16.83 23.59
CA ARG A 231 7.47 16.36 24.44
C ARG A 231 8.31 17.56 24.90
N ILE A 232 7.87 18.21 25.98
CA ILE A 232 8.44 19.48 26.50
C ILE A 232 9.83 19.35 27.13
N ASP A 233 10.22 18.13 27.48
CA ASP A 233 11.43 17.74 28.24
C ASP A 233 12.30 16.77 27.42
N GLY A 234 12.31 16.94 26.09
CA GLY A 234 13.16 16.20 25.16
C GLY A 234 13.79 17.11 24.12
N GLU A 235 15.05 16.83 23.77
CA GLU A 235 15.78 17.51 22.71
C GLU A 235 15.75 16.68 21.42
N TRP A 236 15.66 17.34 20.26
CA TRP A 236 15.74 16.72 18.95
C TRP A 236 17.20 16.34 18.61
N LYS A 237 17.47 15.05 18.37
CA LYS A 237 18.82 14.55 18.05
C LYS A 237 18.98 14.13 16.59
N GLY A 238 17.88 14.13 15.83
CA GLY A 238 17.90 13.97 14.38
C GLY A 238 18.66 15.11 13.68
N ARG A 239 18.80 15.00 12.36
CA ARG A 239 19.33 16.11 11.55
C ARG A 239 18.49 17.37 11.81
N ALA A 240 19.13 18.53 11.95
CA ALA A 240 18.39 19.79 11.99
C ALA A 240 17.45 19.88 10.77
N PRO A 241 16.16 20.22 10.96
CA PRO A 241 15.20 20.21 9.86
C PRO A 241 15.73 21.11 8.75
N ALA A 242 15.78 20.58 7.52
CA ALA A 242 16.19 21.38 6.38
C ALA A 242 15.27 22.60 6.30
N ALA A 243 15.82 23.79 6.56
CA ALA A 243 15.06 25.01 6.79
C ALA A 243 14.04 25.18 5.67
N SER A 244 12.75 25.25 6.04
CA SER A 244 11.67 25.23 5.07
C SER A 244 11.78 26.45 4.17
N SER A 245 12.32 26.24 2.96
CA SER A 245 12.04 27.14 1.84
C SER A 245 10.52 27.31 1.81
N PRO A 246 10.01 28.55 1.87
CA PRO A 246 8.60 28.80 2.10
C PRO A 246 7.80 28.02 1.06
N ALA A 247 6.85 27.22 1.53
CA ALA A 247 6.16 26.23 0.71
C ALA A 247 5.55 26.93 -0.51
N SER A 248 6.21 26.80 -1.66
CA SER A 248 5.69 27.30 -2.91
C SER A 248 4.42 26.50 -3.18
N GLY A 249 3.26 27.15 -3.04
CA GLY A 249 1.94 26.61 -3.36
C GLY A 249 1.82 26.36 -4.86
N GLY A 250 2.60 25.42 -5.37
CA GLY A 250 2.53 24.94 -6.74
C GLY A 250 1.28 24.08 -6.86
N THR A 251 0.19 24.71 -7.28
CA THR A 251 -0.99 24.02 -7.80
C THR A 251 -0.51 22.93 -8.76
N ARG A 252 -0.87 21.68 -8.46
CA ARG A 252 -0.38 20.50 -9.20
C ARG A 252 -1.15 20.36 -10.51
N SER A 253 -0.81 21.22 -11.47
CA SER A 253 -1.43 21.22 -12.79
C SER A 253 -0.88 20.09 -13.65
N VAL A 254 -1.79 19.38 -14.33
CA VAL A 254 -1.45 18.43 -15.40
C VAL A 254 -1.81 19.10 -16.72
N MET A 255 -0.83 19.22 -17.62
CA MET A 255 -1.03 19.74 -18.96
C MET A 255 -0.82 18.62 -19.98
N ARG A 256 -1.75 18.49 -20.93
CA ARG A 256 -1.72 17.51 -22.03
C ARG A 256 -1.28 18.23 -23.30
N PHE A 257 -0.27 17.71 -23.98
CA PHE A 257 0.24 18.24 -25.26
C PHE A 257 0.32 17.12 -26.30
N GLU A 258 -0.08 17.39 -27.54
CA GLU A 258 0.27 16.53 -28.67
C GLU A 258 1.67 16.88 -29.18
N ARG A 259 2.42 15.88 -29.66
CA ARG A 259 3.58 16.08 -30.53
C ARG A 259 3.65 14.99 -31.59
N VAL A 260 4.18 15.32 -32.76
CA VAL A 260 4.58 14.32 -33.76
C VAL A 260 6.04 13.97 -33.55
N LYS A 261 6.35 12.67 -33.41
CA LYS A 261 7.73 12.16 -33.37
C LYS A 261 7.85 10.90 -34.21
N ASP A 262 8.90 10.82 -35.03
CA ASP A 262 9.23 9.64 -35.84
C ASP A 262 8.03 9.14 -36.70
N GLY A 263 7.20 10.09 -37.18
CA GLY A 263 5.99 9.82 -37.96
C GLY A 263 4.73 9.43 -37.17
N ARG A 264 4.77 9.45 -35.83
CA ARG A 264 3.65 9.09 -34.94
C ARG A 264 3.21 10.27 -34.08
N ARG A 265 1.90 10.42 -33.89
CA ARG A 265 1.33 11.36 -32.92
C ARG A 265 1.42 10.75 -31.51
N GLU A 266 1.93 11.52 -30.55
CA GLU A 266 2.04 11.16 -29.13
C GLU A 266 1.32 12.20 -28.27
N VAL A 267 0.49 11.75 -27.32
CA VAL A 267 -0.02 12.62 -26.25
C VAL A 267 0.89 12.51 -25.04
N VAL A 268 1.40 13.64 -24.59
CA VAL A 268 2.34 13.79 -23.47
C VAL A 268 1.62 14.50 -22.32
N GLU A 269 1.47 13.82 -21.19
CA GLU A 269 1.07 14.43 -19.93
C GLU A 269 2.29 14.96 -19.20
N LEU A 270 2.30 16.25 -18.90
CA LEU A 270 3.31 16.93 -18.10
C LEU A 270 2.69 17.37 -16.76
N GLU A 271 3.32 16.97 -15.65
CA GLU A 271 2.98 17.40 -14.30
C GLU A 271 3.90 18.55 -13.87
N THR A 272 3.34 19.65 -13.36
CA THR A 272 4.12 20.73 -12.77
C THR A 272 4.27 20.58 -11.25
N ARG A 273 5.45 20.95 -10.74
CA ARG A 273 5.72 21.12 -9.30
C ARG A 273 6.50 22.41 -9.09
N GLY A 274 5.79 23.49 -8.76
CA GLY A 274 6.37 24.83 -8.66
C GLY A 274 6.89 25.31 -10.02
N ARG A 275 8.21 25.27 -10.23
CA ARG A 275 8.87 25.59 -11.52
C ARG A 275 9.40 24.38 -12.28
N GLU A 276 9.33 23.18 -11.71
CA GLU A 276 9.73 21.95 -12.39
C GLU A 276 8.57 21.39 -13.24
N LEU A 277 8.93 20.80 -14.38
CA LEU A 277 8.05 20.24 -15.39
C LEU A 277 8.50 18.80 -15.66
N ALA A 278 7.68 17.81 -15.32
CA ALA A 278 8.05 16.39 -15.43
C ALA A 278 7.08 15.62 -16.33
N THR A 279 7.59 14.76 -17.20
CA THR A 279 6.75 13.88 -18.02
C THR A 279 6.13 12.78 -17.15
N ARG A 280 4.81 12.85 -16.96
CA ARG A 280 4.00 11.93 -16.18
C ARG A 280 3.66 10.66 -16.97
N ARG A 281 3.30 10.84 -18.25
CA ARG A 281 2.90 9.76 -19.16
C ARG A 281 3.13 10.19 -20.61
N VAL A 282 3.50 9.23 -21.45
CA VAL A 282 3.41 9.34 -22.91
C VAL A 282 2.47 8.23 -23.38
N THR A 283 1.51 8.57 -24.22
CA THR A 283 0.63 7.58 -24.88
C THR A 283 0.78 7.75 -26.39
N THR A 284 1.15 6.68 -27.08
CA THR A 284 1.25 6.62 -28.54
C THR A 284 0.04 5.86 -29.07
N PHE A 285 -0.59 6.39 -30.11
CA PHE A 285 -1.78 5.79 -30.74
C PHE A 285 -1.41 5.15 -32.09
N GLY A 286 -2.14 4.13 -32.49
CA GLY A 286 -1.93 3.38 -33.73
C GLY A 286 -2.64 4.00 -34.94
N THR A 287 -3.78 4.67 -34.72
CA THR A 287 -4.56 5.38 -35.75
C THR A 287 -4.94 6.79 -35.30
N GLU A 288 -5.47 7.58 -36.24
CA GLU A 288 -5.97 8.92 -35.98
C GLU A 288 -7.29 8.88 -35.19
N ASP A 289 -8.18 7.92 -35.48
CA ASP A 289 -9.42 7.68 -34.73
C ASP A 289 -9.17 7.36 -33.23
N GLU A 290 -8.13 6.57 -32.95
CA GLU A 290 -7.73 6.22 -31.57
C GLU A 290 -7.25 7.46 -30.78
N LEU A 291 -6.57 8.39 -31.46
CA LEU A 291 -6.13 9.66 -30.86
C LEU A 291 -7.33 10.58 -30.60
N GLU A 292 -8.21 10.77 -31.59
CA GLU A 292 -9.36 11.66 -31.47
C GLU A 292 -10.33 11.19 -30.37
N ALA A 293 -10.63 9.89 -30.31
CA ALA A 293 -11.44 9.31 -29.24
C ALA A 293 -10.80 9.47 -27.85
N ALA A 294 -9.47 9.36 -27.74
CA ALA A 294 -8.75 9.61 -26.48
C ALA A 294 -8.74 11.10 -26.11
N LEU A 295 -8.71 11.99 -27.10
CA LEU A 295 -8.78 13.45 -26.90
C LEU A 295 -10.15 13.86 -26.39
N GLU A 296 -11.25 13.36 -26.97
CA GLU A 296 -12.62 13.64 -26.49
C GLU A 296 -12.87 13.07 -25.10
N ALA A 297 -12.40 11.85 -24.80
CA ALA A 297 -12.45 11.32 -23.43
C ALA A 297 -11.70 12.23 -22.44
N ALA A 298 -10.53 12.75 -22.82
CA ALA A 298 -9.75 13.68 -22.00
C ALA A 298 -10.43 15.07 -21.84
N LYS A 299 -11.18 15.55 -22.84
CA LYS A 299 -12.00 16.77 -22.73
C LYS A 299 -13.18 16.56 -21.78
N ALA A 300 -13.85 15.42 -21.87
CA ALA A 300 -14.97 15.06 -21.00
C ALA A 300 -14.57 14.97 -19.52
N GLU A 301 -13.39 14.44 -19.19
CA GLU A 301 -12.82 14.48 -17.83
C GLU A 301 -12.69 15.93 -17.31
N VAL A 302 -12.10 16.83 -18.11
CA VAL A 302 -11.82 18.22 -17.69
C VAL A 302 -13.10 19.04 -17.52
N LEU A 303 -14.12 18.82 -18.36
CA LEU A 303 -15.43 19.47 -18.20
C LEU A 303 -16.19 18.95 -16.96
N ALA A 304 -16.01 17.68 -16.59
CA ALA A 304 -16.64 17.11 -15.39
C ALA A 304 -16.06 17.66 -14.08
N ASP A 305 -14.79 18.09 -14.06
CA ASP A 305 -14.15 18.78 -12.94
C ASP A 305 -14.56 20.26 -12.80
N GLY A 306 -15.49 20.76 -13.63
CA GLY A 306 -16.16 22.05 -13.44
C GLY A 306 -15.55 23.25 -14.17
N PHE A 307 -14.77 23.02 -15.22
CA PHE A 307 -14.24 24.08 -16.09
C PHE A 307 -15.26 24.46 -17.17
N GLU A 308 -15.60 25.76 -17.29
CA GLU A 308 -16.70 26.22 -18.14
C GLU A 308 -16.40 26.21 -19.65
N SER A 309 -15.12 26.26 -20.06
CA SER A 309 -14.70 26.09 -21.45
C SER A 309 -13.21 25.73 -21.57
N LEU A 310 -12.83 25.24 -22.76
CA LEU A 310 -11.44 25.15 -23.20
C LEU A 310 -11.14 26.33 -24.12
N GLY A 311 -10.04 27.04 -23.87
CA GLY A 311 -9.60 28.16 -24.72
C GLY A 311 -9.08 27.71 -26.08
N GLU A 312 -9.15 28.59 -27.08
CA GLU A 312 -8.73 28.29 -28.46
C GLU A 312 -7.28 27.79 -28.55
N GLU A 313 -7.06 26.83 -29.46
CA GLU A 313 -5.73 26.31 -29.77
C GLU A 313 -4.81 27.42 -30.29
N ARG A 314 -3.56 27.41 -29.82
CA ARG A 314 -2.49 28.26 -30.36
C ARG A 314 -1.34 27.39 -30.81
N GLU A 315 -1.14 27.34 -32.12
CA GLU A 315 0.01 26.69 -32.74
C GLU A 315 1.31 27.39 -32.30
N VAL A 316 2.10 26.73 -31.46
CA VAL A 316 3.41 27.23 -31.01
C VAL A 316 4.50 26.65 -31.91
N SER A 317 4.83 27.38 -32.98
CA SER A 317 5.94 27.02 -33.87
C SER A 317 7.30 27.28 -33.20
N PHE A 318 8.12 26.23 -33.12
CA PHE A 318 9.49 26.33 -32.59
C PHE A 318 10.49 26.62 -33.72
N VAL A 319 11.12 27.81 -33.66
CA VAL A 319 12.29 28.12 -34.49
C VAL A 319 13.49 27.33 -33.96
N ALA A 320 14.04 26.43 -34.77
CA ALA A 320 15.23 25.67 -34.41
C ALA A 320 16.47 26.58 -34.36
N PRO A 321 17.34 26.47 -33.34
CA PRO A 321 18.60 27.22 -33.30
C PRO A 321 19.55 26.76 -34.41
N SER A 322 20.19 27.70 -35.09
CA SER A 322 21.12 27.42 -36.17
C SER A 322 22.41 26.75 -35.66
N ALA A 323 22.85 25.69 -36.36
CA ALA A 323 24.10 25.01 -36.05
C ALA A 323 25.32 25.90 -36.39
N PRO A 324 26.40 25.87 -35.59
CA PRO A 324 27.63 26.60 -35.89
C PRO A 324 28.34 26.01 -37.12
N VAL A 325 28.81 26.87 -38.02
CA VAL A 325 29.50 26.48 -39.25
C VAL A 325 30.91 25.97 -38.94
N ALA A 326 31.21 24.73 -39.33
CA ALA A 326 32.57 24.23 -39.37
C ALA A 326 33.26 24.68 -40.67
N SER A 327 34.28 25.53 -40.55
CA SER A 327 35.18 25.88 -41.66
C SER A 327 36.38 24.93 -41.71
N ALA A 328 36.86 24.63 -42.92
CA ALA A 328 37.99 23.73 -43.14
C ALA A 328 39.03 24.35 -44.09
N SER A 329 40.30 24.18 -43.78
CA SER A 329 41.43 24.37 -44.70
C SER A 329 42.62 23.48 -44.29
N ALA A 330 43.42 23.06 -45.27
CA ALA A 330 44.63 22.25 -45.10
C ALA A 330 45.86 23.16 -44.82
N SER A 331 47.09 22.72 -44.50
CA SER A 331 47.80 21.43 -44.66
C SER A 331 48.99 21.38 -43.64
N SER A 332 50.10 20.60 -43.70
CA SER A 332 50.69 19.65 -44.68
C SER A 332 51.79 18.76 -44.04
N THR A 333 52.25 17.73 -44.78
CA THR A 333 53.58 17.08 -44.76
C THR A 333 54.15 16.31 -43.54
N SER A 334 54.63 15.09 -43.84
CA SER A 334 55.75 14.34 -43.22
C SER A 334 55.56 13.72 -41.82
N ALA A 335 56.21 12.61 -41.43
CA ALA A 335 56.82 11.48 -42.18
C ALA A 335 57.18 10.30 -41.20
N ALA A 336 57.61 9.16 -41.77
CA ALA A 336 58.42 8.08 -41.17
C ALA A 336 57.81 7.08 -40.14
N SER A 337 57.57 5.86 -40.65
CA SER A 337 58.17 4.59 -40.20
C SER A 337 58.25 4.16 -38.71
N ALA A 338 57.43 3.17 -38.33
CA ALA A 338 57.86 1.82 -37.85
C ALA A 338 56.62 0.96 -37.48
N LYS A 339 56.57 -0.39 -37.41
CA LYS A 339 57.18 -1.57 -38.07
C LYS A 339 57.09 -2.74 -37.05
N ALA A 340 56.25 -3.74 -37.33
CA ALA A 340 56.06 -5.00 -36.55
C ALA A 340 55.49 -4.84 -35.10
N SER A 341 54.96 -5.86 -34.41
CA SER A 341 54.84 -7.32 -34.67
C SER A 341 53.53 -7.86 -34.01
N SER A 342 52.80 -8.85 -34.56
CA SER A 342 52.80 -10.29 -34.19
C SER A 342 52.88 -10.60 -32.66
N SER A 343 52.13 -11.54 -32.06
CA SER A 343 51.19 -12.57 -32.58
C SER A 343 50.42 -13.30 -31.44
N SER A 344 49.45 -14.14 -31.80
CA SER A 344 48.97 -15.40 -31.13
C SER A 344 49.22 -15.61 -29.61
N ALA A 345 48.21 -15.75 -28.73
CA ALA A 345 47.17 -16.81 -28.65
C ALA A 345 47.62 -18.13 -27.97
N SER A 346 46.64 -18.92 -27.51
CA SER A 346 46.75 -20.30 -26.96
C SER A 346 47.25 -20.47 -25.50
N SER A 347 46.83 -21.47 -24.70
CA SER A 347 45.60 -22.30 -24.72
C SER A 347 45.45 -23.22 -23.48
N SER A 348 44.20 -23.62 -23.17
CA SER A 348 43.74 -25.01 -22.87
C SER A 348 44.10 -25.79 -21.58
N SER A 349 43.23 -26.79 -21.31
CA SER A 349 43.31 -27.91 -20.33
C SER A 349 43.06 -27.56 -18.85
N ALA A 350 42.09 -28.12 -18.10
CA ALA A 350 41.09 -29.21 -18.26
C ALA A 350 41.55 -30.67 -17.99
N SER A 351 40.92 -31.29 -16.99
CA SER A 351 40.76 -32.73 -16.63
C SER A 351 40.05 -32.77 -15.25
N SER A 352 38.86 -33.35 -15.03
CA SER A 352 38.49 -34.79 -14.98
C SER A 352 39.09 -35.55 -13.77
N SER A 353 38.48 -36.58 -13.16
CA SER A 353 37.08 -37.06 -13.08
C SER A 353 37.02 -38.23 -12.06
N SER A 354 35.83 -38.61 -11.54
CA SER A 354 35.47 -40.01 -11.12
C SER A 354 34.11 -40.08 -10.41
N ALA A 355 33.55 -41.29 -10.28
CA ALA A 355 32.29 -41.60 -9.59
C ALA A 355 32.28 -43.05 -9.06
N ALA A 356 31.54 -43.30 -7.97
CA ALA A 356 31.03 -44.57 -7.42
C ALA A 356 30.51 -44.27 -5.99
N SER A 357 29.31 -44.59 -5.49
CA SER A 357 28.38 -45.72 -5.61
C SER A 357 28.65 -46.89 -4.64
N SER A 358 27.86 -46.99 -3.56
CA SER A 358 27.47 -48.27 -2.92
C SER A 358 26.25 -48.04 -2.01
N SER A 359 25.55 -49.13 -1.65
CA SER A 359 24.31 -49.12 -0.87
C SER A 359 24.33 -50.23 0.19
N ALA A 360 23.65 -50.00 1.31
CA ALA A 360 23.15 -51.03 2.24
C ALA A 360 21.85 -50.51 2.88
#